data_AF-A0A2T4VWV5-F1
#
_entry.id   AF-A0A2T4VWV5-F1
#
_cell.length_a   1.000
_cell.length_b   1.000
_cell.length_c   1.000
_cell.angle_alpha   90.00
_cell.angle_beta   90.00
_cell.angle_gamma   90.00
#
_symmetry.space_group_name_H-M   'P 1'
#
loop_
_entity.id
_entity.type
_entity.pdbx_description
1 polymer ?
#
loop_
_entity_poly.entity_id
_entity_poly.type
_entity_poly.pdbx_seq_one_letter_code
_entity_poly.pdbx_strand_id
1 'polypeptide(L)'
;MSYSSQYSDIEKLIGYNFSNKNLLKTALTHSSVCQSPQESYERLEFLGDRILGLIVAKMLFFHFDTAQEGDLSMRINYLVSKSIVCF
;
A
#
# COMPACT_ATOMS: atom_id res chain seq x y z
N MET A 1 21.97 -14.18 -10.90
CA MET A 1 20.94 -15.14 -10.42
C MET A 1 20.76 -15.00 -8.89
N SER A 2 20.67 -13.77 -8.36
CA SER A 2 20.89 -13.49 -6.91
C SER A 2 19.74 -12.76 -6.19
N TYR A 3 18.58 -12.56 -6.84
CA TYR A 3 17.47 -11.79 -6.25
C TYR A 3 16.65 -12.56 -5.21
N SER A 4 16.77 -13.88 -5.14
CA SER A 4 15.98 -14.72 -4.22
C SER A 4 16.25 -14.42 -2.75
N SER A 5 17.49 -14.06 -2.39
CA SER A 5 17.83 -13.66 -1.01
C SER A 5 17.16 -12.34 -0.61
N GLN A 6 17.21 -11.32 -1.47
CA GLN A 6 16.63 -10.00 -1.17
C GLN A 6 15.12 -10.06 -0.95
N TYR A 7 14.40 -10.86 -1.74
CA TYR A 7 12.96 -11.03 -1.55
C TYR A 7 12.63 -11.73 -0.23
N SER A 8 13.43 -12.72 0.18
CA SER A 8 13.28 -13.38 1.48
C SER A 8 13.41 -12.40 2.65
N ASP A 9 14.36 -11.47 2.54
CA ASP A 9 14.63 -10.51 3.61
C ASP A 9 13.50 -9.49 3.74
N ILE A 10 12.92 -9.05 2.62
CA ILE A 10 11.74 -8.19 2.61
C ILE A 10 10.53 -8.92 3.20
N GLU A 11 10.27 -10.17 2.77
CA GLU A 11 9.15 -10.99 3.28
C GLU A 11 9.22 -11.16 4.80
N LYS A 12 10.43 -11.35 5.34
CA LYS A 12 10.65 -11.40 6.80
C LYS A 12 10.44 -10.04 7.46
N LEU A 13 10.93 -8.95 6.86
CA LEU A 13 10.81 -7.60 7.42
C LEU A 13 9.35 -7.16 7.55
N ILE A 14 8.54 -7.42 6.54
CA ILE A 14 7.10 -7.08 6.55
C ILE A 14 6.25 -8.14 7.26
N GLY A 15 6.84 -9.27 7.66
CA GLY A 15 6.14 -10.38 8.29
C GLY A 15 5.10 -11.07 7.40
N TYR A 16 5.24 -10.97 6.08
CA TYR A 16 4.29 -11.50 5.10
C TYR A 16 5.02 -12.25 3.99
N ASN A 17 4.58 -13.49 3.76
CA ASN A 17 5.12 -14.34 2.70
C ASN A 17 4.19 -14.27 1.49
N PHE A 18 4.70 -13.84 0.33
CA PHE A 18 3.86 -13.68 -0.85
C PHE A 18 3.55 -15.03 -1.49
N SER A 19 2.26 -15.35 -1.64
CA SER A 19 1.82 -16.52 -2.41
C SER A 19 2.27 -16.46 -3.88
N ASN A 20 2.38 -15.25 -4.43
CA ASN A 20 2.88 -15.02 -5.79
C ASN A 20 4.06 -14.03 -5.76
N LYS A 21 5.28 -14.53 -5.94
CA LYS A 21 6.50 -13.71 -5.93
C LYS A 21 6.59 -12.69 -7.06
N ASN A 22 5.83 -12.87 -8.14
CA ASN A 22 5.76 -11.86 -9.19
C ASN A 22 5.09 -10.56 -8.69
N LEU A 23 4.16 -10.64 -7.72
CA LEU A 23 3.57 -9.44 -7.11
C LEU A 23 4.61 -8.63 -6.35
N LEU A 24 5.47 -9.30 -5.57
CA LEU A 24 6.58 -8.64 -4.88
C LEU A 24 7.56 -7.99 -5.87
N LYS A 25 7.88 -8.68 -6.96
CA LYS A 25 8.72 -8.12 -8.03
C LYS A 25 8.08 -6.87 -8.65
N THR A 26 6.80 -6.94 -9.03
CA THR A 26 6.06 -5.81 -9.62
C THR A 26 5.96 -4.64 -8.64
N ALA A 27 5.67 -4.91 -7.36
CA ALA A 27 5.60 -3.88 -6.32
C ALA A 27 6.92 -3.12 -6.12
N LEU A 28 8.06 -3.76 -6.39
CA LEU A 28 9.38 -3.14 -6.31
C LEU A 28 9.87 -2.53 -7.63
N THR A 29 9.05 -2.54 -8.69
CA THR A 29 9.46 -2.07 -10.02
C THR A 29 8.80 -0.73 -10.35
N HIS A 30 9.61 0.34 -10.38
CA HIS A 30 9.16 1.68 -10.74
C HIS A 30 8.92 1.82 -12.24
N SER A 31 7.96 2.67 -12.65
CA SER A 31 7.57 2.84 -14.06
C SER A 31 8.71 3.33 -14.97
N SER A 32 9.74 3.99 -14.42
CA SER A 32 10.93 4.43 -15.16
C SER A 32 11.78 3.30 -15.76
N VAL A 33 11.65 2.06 -15.25
CA VAL A 33 12.41 0.89 -15.73
C VAL A 33 11.52 -0.14 -16.44
N CYS A 34 10.22 0.13 -16.56
CA CYS A 34 9.27 -0.76 -17.25
C CYS A 34 9.12 -0.38 -18.72
N GLN A 35 8.93 -1.39 -19.58
CA GLN A 35 8.55 -1.18 -20.98
C GLN A 35 7.03 -1.03 -21.14
N SER A 36 6.27 -1.58 -20.20
CA SER A 36 4.82 -1.49 -20.17
C SER A 36 4.27 -1.03 -18.80
N PRO A 37 3.18 -0.24 -18.74
CA PRO A 37 2.56 0.19 -17.47
C PRO A 37 1.99 -0.96 -16.61
N GLN A 38 1.87 -2.16 -17.19
CA GLN A 38 1.35 -3.33 -16.49
C GLN A 38 2.42 -4.02 -15.64
N GLU A 39 3.70 -3.68 -15.86
CA GLU A 39 4.86 -4.21 -15.14
C GLU A 39 5.30 -3.32 -13.98
N SER A 40 4.76 -2.09 -13.87
CA SER A 40 5.06 -1.16 -12.78
C SER A 40 4.17 -1.39 -11.57
N TYR A 41 4.60 -0.87 -10.41
CA TYR A 41 3.81 -0.91 -9.18
C TYR A 41 2.55 -0.02 -9.21
N GLU A 42 2.40 0.89 -10.18
CA GLU A 42 1.35 1.94 -10.17
C GLU A 42 -0.06 1.37 -10.06
N ARG A 43 -0.33 0.21 -10.67
CA ARG A 43 -1.63 -0.47 -10.55
C ARG A 43 -1.86 -1.04 -9.15
N LEU A 44 -0.79 -1.51 -8.51
CA LEU A 44 -0.83 -2.00 -7.13
C LEU A 44 -0.98 -0.83 -6.14
N GLU A 45 -0.29 0.29 -6.37
CA GLU A 45 -0.46 1.55 -5.61
C GLU A 45 -1.92 2.03 -5.70
N PHE A 46 -2.48 2.11 -6.91
CA PHE A 46 -3.87 2.52 -7.11
C PHE A 46 -4.87 1.66 -6.31
N LEU A 47 -4.69 0.34 -6.30
CA LEU A 47 -5.53 -0.58 -5.53
C LEU A 47 -5.27 -0.44 -4.02
N GLY A 48 -4.00 -0.38 -3.63
CA GLY A 48 -3.55 -0.28 -2.25
C GLY A 48 -4.08 0.97 -1.56
N ASP A 49 -4.03 2.13 -2.22
CA ASP A 49 -4.53 3.40 -1.69
C ASP A 49 -6.01 3.33 -1.31
N ARG A 50 -6.83 2.67 -2.14
CA ARG A 50 -8.27 2.54 -1.89
C ARG A 50 -8.59 1.55 -0.77
N ILE A 51 -7.86 0.43 -0.71
CA ILE A 51 -8.00 -0.55 0.37
C ILE A 51 -7.55 0.08 1.70
N LEU A 52 -6.41 0.76 1.72
CA LEU A 52 -5.90 1.44 2.91
C LEU A 52 -6.88 2.52 3.38
N GLY A 53 -7.38 3.35 2.45
CA GLY A 53 -8.42 4.33 2.74
C GLY A 53 -9.65 3.73 3.39
N LEU A 54 -10.15 2.59 2.88
CA LEU A 54 -11.28 1.88 3.46
C LEU A 54 -10.99 1.35 4.88
N ILE A 55 -9.81 0.77 5.10
CA ILE A 55 -9.43 0.24 6.42
C ILE A 55 -9.33 1.37 7.44
N VAL A 56 -8.70 2.49 7.08
CA VAL A 56 -8.58 3.67 7.95
C VAL A 56 -9.93 4.30 8.21
N ALA A 57 -10.79 4.44 7.19
CA ALA A 57 -12.15 4.93 7.34
C ALA A 57 -12.95 4.06 8.32
N LYS A 58 -12.88 2.73 8.17
CA LYS A 58 -13.51 1.78 9.06
C LYS A 58 -12.99 1.93 10.49
N MET A 59 -11.67 2.03 10.67
CA MET A 59 -11.06 2.21 12.00
C MET A 59 -11.54 3.49 12.67
N LEU A 60 -11.55 4.61 11.96
CA LEU A 60 -12.03 5.89 12.47
C LEU A 60 -13.51 5.87 12.81
N PHE A 61 -14.34 5.25 11.96
CA PHE A 61 -15.77 5.10 12.19
C PHE A 61 -16.08 4.36 13.49
N PHE A 62 -15.37 3.26 13.78
CA PHE A 62 -15.59 2.50 15.02
C PHE A 62 -14.90 3.12 16.24
N HIS A 63 -13.84 3.89 16.06
CA HIS A 63 -13.09 4.50 17.17
C HIS A 63 -13.70 5.84 17.64
N PHE A 64 -14.41 6.54 16.75
CA PHE A 64 -15.04 7.84 17.03
C PHE A 64 -16.54 7.78 16.75
N ASP A 65 -17.27 7.08 17.61
CA ASP A 65 -18.72 6.83 17.49
C ASP A 65 -19.58 8.11 17.50
N THR A 66 -19.11 9.19 18.13
CA THR A 66 -19.81 10.50 18.18
C THR A 66 -19.29 11.53 17.18
N ALA A 67 -18.27 11.21 16.37
CA ALA A 67 -17.70 12.19 15.44
C ALA A 67 -18.62 12.44 14.24
N GLN A 68 -18.69 13.69 13.81
CA GLN A 68 -19.40 14.05 12.58
C GLN A 68 -18.57 13.67 11.34
N GLU A 69 -19.24 13.48 10.21
CA GLU A 69 -18.61 13.11 8.93
C GLU A 69 -17.42 14.02 8.55
N GLY A 70 -17.55 15.33 8.79
CA GLY A 70 -16.50 16.31 8.49
C GLY A 70 -15.21 16.09 9.29
N ASP A 71 -15.32 15.70 10.56
CA ASP A 71 -14.18 15.40 11.43
C ASP A 71 -13.49 14.09 11.02
N LEU A 72 -14.27 13.08 10.65
CA LEU A 72 -13.76 11.81 10.13
C LEU A 72 -13.03 12.02 8.78
N SER A 73 -13.58 12.87 7.91
CA SER A 73 -13.00 13.20 6.61
C SER A 73 -11.64 13.92 6.74
N MET A 74 -11.51 14.89 7.65
CA MET A 74 -10.23 15.54 7.93
C MET A 74 -9.18 14.56 8.44
N ARG A 75 -9.56 13.64 9.33
CA ARG A 75 -8.65 12.63 9.90
C ARG A 75 -8.18 11.61 8.87
N ILE A 76 -9.07 11.14 7.98
CA ILE A 76 -8.69 10.27 6.86
C ILE A 76 -7.66 10.95 5.97
N ASN A 77 -7.92 12.21 5.57
CA ASN A 77 -7.03 12.94 4.68
C ASN A 77 -5.64 13.10 5.28
N TYR A 78 -5.56 13.33 6.59
CA TYR A 78 -4.27 13.37 7.29
C TYR A 78 -3.58 12.00 7.27
N LEU A 79 -4.28 10.92 7.62
CA LEU A 79 -3.65 9.60 7.79
C LEU A 79 -3.28 8.89 6.48
N VAL A 80 -3.99 9.16 5.38
CA VAL A 80 -3.81 8.49 4.08
C VAL A 80 -3.12 9.45 3.07
N SER A 81 -2.32 10.39 3.57
CA SER A 81 -1.54 11.29 2.71
C SER A 81 -0.27 10.63 2.19
N LYS A 82 0.13 10.97 0.96
CA LYS A 82 1.40 10.55 0.32
C LYS A 82 2.64 10.86 1.15
N SER A 83 2.56 11.83 2.05
CA SER A 83 3.63 12.18 2.98
C SER A 83 3.81 11.20 4.15
N ILE A 84 2.80 10.38 4.44
CA ILE A 84 2.78 9.38 5.52
C ILE A 84 2.92 7.97 4.97
N VAL A 85 2.37 7.71 3.78
CA VAL A 85 2.48 6.42 3.09
C VAL A 85 3.35 6.61 1.86
N CYS A 86 4.61 6.17 1.94
CA CYS A 86 5.47 6.04 0.76
C CYS A 86 5.20 4.69 0.11
N PHE A 87 4.75 4.72 -1.15
CA PHE A 87 4.81 3.58 -2.08
C PHE A 87 6.01 3.77 -3.03
#